data_AF-A0A542SR01-F1
#
_entry.id   AF-A0A542SR01-F1
#
_cell.length_a   1.000
_cell.length_b   1.000
_cell.length_c   1.000
_cell.angle_alpha   90.00
_cell.angle_beta   90.00
_cell.angle_gamma   90.00
#
_symmetry.space_group_name_H-M   'P 1'
#
loop_
_entity.id
_entity.type
_entity.pdbx_description
1 polymer ?
#
loop_
_entity_poly.entity_id
_entity_poly.type
_entity_poly.pdbx_seq_one_letter_code
_entity_poly.pdbx_strand_id
1 'polypeptide(L)'
;MKTTRKRSPHGLVIAETCGQIHIRTATVRFPAFGRVLTDEGLRWAPDLGEGDGELVAVGDPSVRDLRVWVGDEFTQGDAGRVVRALQRHGIEAYGYEPQYRRDGEGPFVQYRRSGPMPMTRAGVVFNIDFGFEDGSWYFGSPLVLGRVGAILQQHCREFWPWVDARGYAALAVHASDPGWRRANRAIEASGIAVYDDVFRPVEDG
;
A
#
# COMPACT_ATOMS: atom_id res chain seq x y z
N MET A 1 24.49 25.27 4.03
CA MET A 1 23.39 24.60 4.75
C MET A 1 22.51 23.88 3.73
N LYS A 2 22.55 22.55 3.65
CA LYS A 2 21.61 21.78 2.81
C LYS A 2 20.28 21.70 3.56
N THR A 3 19.26 22.38 3.08
CA THR A 3 17.89 22.18 3.57
C THR A 3 17.46 20.78 3.15
N THR A 4 17.46 19.83 4.09
CA THR A 4 16.79 18.54 3.91
C THR A 4 15.31 18.85 3.69
N ARG A 5 14.84 18.80 2.43
CA ARG A 5 13.41 18.86 2.11
C ARG A 5 12.71 17.82 2.99
N LYS A 6 11.86 18.27 3.90
CA LYS A 6 10.98 17.41 4.71
C LYS A 6 10.13 16.65 3.70
N ARG A 7 10.38 15.35 3.51
CA ARG A 7 9.51 14.52 2.67
C ARG A 7 8.13 14.53 3.31
N SER A 8 7.10 14.76 2.49
CA SER A 8 5.71 14.60 2.92
C SER A 8 5.50 13.16 3.36
N PRO A 9 4.68 12.91 4.39
CA PRO A 9 4.34 11.54 4.76
C PRO A 9 3.62 10.85 3.58
N HIS A 10 3.96 9.59 3.34
CA HIS A 10 3.33 8.75 2.34
C HIS A 10 2.53 7.63 3.03
N GLY A 11 1.33 7.34 2.52
CA GLY A 11 0.49 6.24 3.01
C GLY A 11 -0.12 5.43 1.88
N LEU A 12 -0.03 4.11 1.99
CA LEU A 12 -0.79 3.17 1.17
C LEU A 12 -2.08 2.83 1.90
N VAL A 13 -3.22 3.10 1.26
CA VAL A 13 -4.56 2.84 1.78
C VAL A 13 -5.13 1.64 1.02
N ILE A 14 -5.25 0.49 1.68
CA ILE A 14 -5.80 -0.74 1.09
C ILE A 14 -7.09 -1.09 1.81
N ALA A 15 -8.19 -1.23 1.08
CA ALA A 15 -9.40 -1.83 1.63
C ALA A 15 -9.30 -3.36 1.70
N GLU A 16 -9.85 -3.95 2.74
CA GLU A 16 -10.03 -5.39 2.89
C GLU A 16 -11.51 -5.76 3.01
N THR A 17 -11.82 -7.03 2.73
CA THR A 17 -13.20 -7.53 2.66
C THR A 17 -13.95 -7.57 3.98
N CYS A 18 -13.26 -7.49 5.11
CA CYS A 18 -13.85 -7.55 6.46
C CYS A 18 -14.39 -6.21 6.98
N GLY A 19 -14.62 -5.21 6.11
CA GLY A 19 -15.09 -3.89 6.52
C GLY A 19 -13.98 -2.94 7.00
N GLN A 20 -12.71 -3.35 6.86
CA GLN A 20 -11.56 -2.64 7.40
C GLN A 20 -10.70 -2.10 6.26
N ILE A 21 -10.16 -0.89 6.46
CA ILE A 21 -9.17 -0.29 5.58
C ILE A 21 -7.86 -0.20 6.34
N HIS A 22 -6.80 -0.74 5.76
CA HIS A 22 -5.45 -0.67 6.27
C HIS A 22 -4.74 0.54 5.67
N ILE A 23 -4.04 1.30 6.50
CA ILE A 23 -3.17 2.40 6.07
C ILE A 23 -1.75 2.05 6.46
N ARG A 24 -1.00 1.54 5.48
CA ARG A 24 0.42 1.27 5.58
C ARG A 24 1.22 2.54 5.39
N THR A 25 2.02 2.90 6.39
CA THR A 25 2.75 4.17 6.41
C THR A 25 4.23 3.95 6.10
N ALA A 26 4.76 4.79 5.20
CA ALA A 26 6.16 4.76 4.78
C ALA A 26 7.17 5.18 5.87
N THR A 27 6.69 5.91 6.90
CA THR A 27 7.53 6.51 7.95
C THR A 27 6.73 6.68 9.24
N VAL A 28 7.42 6.52 10.37
CA VAL A 28 7.29 6.97 11.77
C VAL A 28 6.27 8.07 12.17
N ARG A 29 5.18 8.25 11.44
CA ARG A 29 4.26 9.40 11.58
C ARG A 29 2.80 8.96 11.64
N PHE A 30 2.52 7.75 12.11
CA PHE A 30 1.15 7.31 12.34
C PHE A 30 0.31 8.31 13.19
N PRO A 31 0.86 9.10 14.14
CA PRO A 31 0.05 10.11 14.84
C PRO A 31 -0.49 11.19 13.90
N ALA A 32 0.20 11.51 12.81
CA ALA A 32 -0.29 12.46 11.82
C ALA A 32 -1.47 11.88 11.01
N PHE A 33 -1.39 10.61 10.62
CA PHE A 33 -2.50 9.91 9.96
C PHE A 33 -3.70 9.79 10.91
N GLY A 34 -3.47 9.31 12.14
CA GLY A 34 -4.50 9.18 13.16
C GLY A 34 -5.23 10.49 13.45
N ARG A 35 -4.49 11.61 13.57
CA ARG A 35 -5.10 12.93 13.73
C ARG A 35 -6.01 13.28 12.55
N VAL A 36 -5.56 13.08 11.31
CA VAL A 36 -6.37 13.36 10.13
C VAL A 36 -7.64 12.51 10.11
N LEU A 37 -7.54 11.23 10.46
CA LEU A 37 -8.69 10.32 10.54
C LEU A 37 -9.68 10.78 11.61
N THR A 38 -9.21 11.18 12.79
CA THR A 38 -10.04 11.75 13.86
C THR A 38 -10.72 13.05 13.42
N ASP A 39 -9.98 13.97 12.78
CA ASP A 39 -10.51 15.25 12.30
C ASP A 39 -11.61 15.03 11.22
N GLU A 40 -11.54 13.92 10.49
CA GLU A 40 -12.48 13.51 9.45
C GLU A 40 -13.63 12.63 10.01
N GLY A 41 -13.69 12.43 11.33
CA GLY A 41 -14.73 11.66 12.00
C GLY A 41 -14.67 10.15 11.74
N LEU A 42 -13.54 9.64 11.24
CA LEU A 42 -13.34 8.22 10.97
C LEU A 42 -12.88 7.50 12.23
N ARG A 43 -13.50 6.35 12.51
CA ARG A 43 -13.03 5.45 13.55
C ARG A 43 -11.76 4.77 13.04
N TRP A 44 -10.73 4.73 13.87
CA TRP A 44 -9.47 4.09 13.54
C TRP A 44 -8.77 3.54 14.78
N ALA A 45 -7.84 2.63 14.57
CA ALA A 45 -6.98 2.06 15.60
C ALA A 45 -5.62 1.72 14.98
N PRO A 46 -4.50 1.90 15.71
CA PRO A 46 -3.24 1.33 15.28
C PRO A 46 -3.36 -0.19 15.22
N ASP A 47 -2.77 -0.81 14.20
CA ASP A 47 -2.66 -2.26 14.18
C ASP A 47 -1.47 -2.68 15.03
N LEU A 48 -1.78 -3.12 16.25
CA LEU A 48 -0.77 -3.52 17.24
C LEU A 48 -0.36 -4.99 17.11
N GLY A 49 -0.99 -5.74 16.20
CA GLY A 49 -0.66 -7.15 15.94
C GLY A 49 0.73 -7.37 15.32
N GLU A 50 1.42 -6.31 14.91
CA GLU A 50 2.79 -6.36 14.38
C GLU A 50 3.88 -6.21 15.44
N GLY A 51 3.52 -5.93 16.69
CA GLY A 51 4.44 -6.00 17.83
C GLY A 51 4.34 -7.36 18.50
N ASP A 52 5.47 -7.96 18.87
CA ASP A 52 5.60 -9.29 19.51
C ASP A 52 4.94 -9.39 20.92
N GLY A 53 3.66 -9.05 21.05
CA GLY A 53 2.91 -9.06 22.31
C GLY A 53 3.18 -7.88 23.25
N GLU A 54 3.98 -6.89 22.84
CA GLU A 54 4.20 -5.68 23.63
C GLU A 54 3.13 -4.61 23.35
N LEU A 55 2.60 -4.00 24.42
CA LEU A 55 1.70 -2.84 24.34
C LEU A 55 2.44 -1.68 23.67
N VAL A 56 2.20 -1.49 22.38
CA VAL A 56 2.85 -0.43 21.61
C VAL A 56 2.28 0.93 22.01
N ALA A 57 3.16 1.86 22.39
CA ALA A 57 2.75 3.19 22.81
C ALA A 57 2.27 4.06 21.62
N VAL A 58 1.35 4.99 21.88
CA VAL A 58 1.01 6.03 20.89
C VAL A 58 2.26 6.87 20.59
N GLY A 59 2.71 6.85 19.33
CA GLY A 59 3.95 7.47 18.86
C GLY A 59 5.12 6.51 18.63
N ASP A 60 4.95 5.20 18.89
CA ASP A 60 5.99 4.20 18.66
C ASP A 60 6.37 4.08 17.16
N PRO A 61 7.68 4.15 16.82
CA PRO A 61 8.15 3.99 15.45
C PRO A 61 7.87 2.63 14.78
N SER A 62 7.54 1.60 15.57
CA SER A 62 7.27 0.24 15.09
C SER A 62 5.87 0.07 14.48
N VAL A 63 4.88 0.90 14.85
CA VAL A 63 3.54 0.85 14.25
C VAL A 63 3.59 1.37 12.82
N ARG A 64 3.39 0.47 11.86
CA ARG A 64 3.38 0.79 10.43
C ARG A 64 2.00 0.76 9.81
N ASP A 65 1.03 0.19 10.50
CA ASP A 65 -0.33 0.01 10.00
C ASP A 65 -1.40 0.62 10.92
N LEU A 66 -2.46 1.13 10.29
CA LEU A 66 -3.64 1.66 10.95
C LEU A 66 -4.87 1.01 10.31
N ARG A 67 -5.76 0.49 11.15
CA ARG A 67 -7.09 0.03 10.74
C ARG A 67 -8.07 1.19 10.81
N VAL A 68 -8.90 1.32 9.78
CA VAL A 68 -9.90 2.37 9.64
C VAL A 68 -11.24 1.76 9.27
N TRP A 69 -12.31 2.25 9.92
CA TRP A 69 -13.68 1.84 9.67
C TRP A 69 -14.45 3.01 9.03
N VAL A 70 -15.03 2.78 7.86
CA VAL A 70 -15.83 3.78 7.11
C VAL A 70 -17.35 3.50 7.23
N GLY A 71 -17.72 2.45 7.96
CA GLY A 71 -19.09 2.01 8.23
C GLY A 71 -19.08 0.64 8.90
N ASP A 72 -20.24 -0.01 8.93
CA ASP A 72 -20.39 -1.39 9.44
C ASP A 72 -19.91 -2.43 8.40
N GLU A 73 -19.99 -2.10 7.11
CA GLU A 73 -19.52 -2.91 6.00
C GLU A 73 -18.70 -2.04 5.03
N PHE A 74 -17.71 -2.66 4.37
CA PHE A 74 -16.93 -1.99 3.34
C PHE A 74 -17.73 -1.86 2.05
N THR A 75 -17.69 -0.67 1.44
CA THR A 75 -18.26 -0.42 0.12
C THR A 75 -17.20 0.06 -0.88
N GLN A 76 -17.39 -0.32 -2.14
CA GLN A 76 -16.56 0.18 -3.24
C GLN A 76 -16.50 1.72 -3.23
N GLY A 77 -15.30 2.27 -3.16
CA GLY A 77 -15.02 3.71 -3.09
C GLY A 77 -14.55 4.21 -1.73
N ASP A 78 -14.64 3.39 -0.66
CA ASP A 78 -14.28 3.82 0.70
C ASP A 78 -12.78 4.08 0.87
N ALA A 79 -11.91 3.29 0.24
CA ALA A 79 -10.47 3.60 0.21
C ALA A 79 -10.21 4.98 -0.41
N GLY A 80 -10.96 5.32 -1.47
CA GLY A 80 -10.89 6.62 -2.11
C GLY A 80 -11.39 7.77 -1.23
N ARG A 81 -12.31 7.52 -0.27
CA ARG A 81 -12.73 8.51 0.73
C ARG A 81 -11.60 8.79 1.71
N VAL A 82 -10.96 7.75 2.23
CA VAL A 82 -9.80 7.86 3.13
C VAL A 82 -8.63 8.59 2.44
N VAL A 83 -8.33 8.24 1.18
CA VAL A 83 -7.29 8.94 0.39
C VAL A 83 -7.57 10.44 0.29
N ARG A 84 -8.81 10.84 0.00
CA ARG A 84 -9.17 12.27 -0.10
C ARG A 84 -9.00 12.99 1.24
N ALA A 85 -9.41 12.36 2.34
CA ALA A 85 -9.18 12.88 3.69
C ALA A 85 -7.69 13.12 3.94
N LEU A 86 -6.84 12.13 3.72
CA LEU A 86 -5.38 12.26 3.87
C LEU A 86 -4.80 13.38 3.00
N GLN A 87 -5.19 13.44 1.72
CA GLN A 87 -4.67 14.43 0.78
C GLN A 87 -5.11 15.87 1.11
N ARG A 88 -6.31 16.08 1.67
CA ARG A 88 -6.75 17.41 2.17
C ARG A 88 -5.81 17.97 3.24
N HIS A 89 -5.15 17.08 3.97
CA HIS A 89 -4.19 17.42 5.02
C HIS A 89 -2.73 17.32 4.57
N GLY A 90 -2.49 17.29 3.25
CA GLY A 90 -1.14 17.32 2.67
C GLY A 90 -0.37 16.01 2.78
N ILE A 91 -1.06 14.90 3.07
CA ILE A 91 -0.48 13.56 3.09
C ILE A 91 -0.59 12.96 1.68
N GLU A 92 0.52 12.45 1.15
CA GLU A 92 0.51 11.75 -0.13
C GLU A 92 -0.01 10.33 0.06
N ALA A 93 -1.21 10.03 -0.44
CA ALA A 93 -1.86 8.74 -0.23
C ALA A 93 -2.19 8.02 -1.54
N TYR A 94 -2.07 6.69 -1.54
CA TYR A 94 -2.36 5.81 -2.68
C TYR A 94 -3.44 4.80 -2.27
N GLY A 95 -4.61 4.88 -2.89
CA GLY A 95 -5.76 4.04 -2.54
C GLY A 95 -5.94 2.85 -3.45
N TYR A 96 -6.23 1.70 -2.86
CA TYR A 96 -6.49 0.45 -3.55
C TYR A 96 -7.64 -0.33 -2.94
N GLU A 97 -8.36 -1.06 -3.78
CA GLU A 97 -9.49 -1.92 -3.40
C GLU A 97 -9.40 -3.27 -4.10
N PRO A 98 -9.77 -4.36 -3.44
CA PRO A 98 -9.75 -5.68 -4.03
C PRO A 98 -10.85 -5.81 -5.09
N GLN A 99 -10.52 -6.50 -6.16
CA GLN A 99 -11.41 -6.96 -7.20
C GLN A 99 -11.11 -8.44 -7.41
N TYR A 100 -12.06 -9.27 -6.99
CA TYR A 100 -11.96 -10.72 -7.10
C TYR A 100 -12.25 -11.16 -8.52
N ARG A 101 -11.32 -11.91 -9.11
CA ARG A 101 -11.50 -12.52 -10.42
C ARG A 101 -11.88 -13.98 -10.23
N ARG A 102 -12.93 -14.41 -10.92
CA ARG A 102 -13.32 -15.83 -10.94
C ARG A 102 -12.52 -16.64 -11.95
N ASP A 103 -12.04 -15.99 -13.02
CA ASP A 103 -11.36 -16.64 -14.14
C ASP A 103 -10.14 -15.83 -14.65
N GLY A 104 -9.06 -16.54 -15.00
CA GLY A 104 -7.86 -16.00 -15.65
C GLY A 104 -6.54 -16.48 -15.03
N GLU A 105 -5.44 -16.24 -15.72
CA GLU A 105 -4.08 -16.42 -15.15
C GLU A 105 -3.76 -15.28 -14.17
N GLY A 106 -3.09 -15.63 -13.06
CA GLY A 106 -2.65 -14.69 -12.02
C GLY A 106 -3.41 -14.85 -10.69
N PRO A 107 -3.20 -13.90 -9.76
CA PRO A 107 -3.77 -13.98 -8.42
C PRO A 107 -5.29 -13.83 -8.44
N PHE A 108 -5.96 -14.53 -7.51
CA PHE A 108 -7.43 -14.51 -7.37
C PHE A 108 -7.95 -13.11 -7.03
N VAL A 109 -7.20 -12.39 -6.19
CA VAL A 109 -7.45 -11.00 -5.82
C VAL A 109 -6.59 -10.11 -6.70
N GLN A 110 -7.18 -9.06 -7.26
CA GLN A 110 -6.43 -7.98 -7.86
C GLN A 110 -6.78 -6.65 -7.21
N TYR A 111 -5.80 -5.77 -7.00
CA TYR A 111 -6.06 -4.48 -6.38
C TYR A 111 -6.18 -3.36 -7.42
N ARG A 112 -7.40 -2.88 -7.61
CA ARG A 112 -7.67 -1.71 -8.46
C ARG A 112 -7.45 -0.43 -7.67
N ARG A 113 -7.20 0.67 -8.38
CA ARG A 113 -7.03 1.97 -7.74
C ARG A 113 -8.35 2.54 -7.26
N SER A 114 -8.30 3.20 -6.09
CA SER A 114 -9.43 3.89 -5.50
C SER A 114 -9.05 5.32 -5.10
N GLY A 115 -9.86 6.27 -5.56
CA GLY A 115 -9.65 7.70 -5.32
C GLY A 115 -8.58 8.36 -6.21
N PRO A 116 -8.33 9.66 -5.97
CA PRO A 116 -7.31 10.42 -6.69
C PRO A 116 -5.90 9.95 -6.34
N MET A 117 -5.04 9.80 -7.35
CA MET A 117 -3.63 9.45 -7.15
C MET A 117 -2.69 10.58 -7.54
N PRO A 118 -1.59 10.76 -6.80
CA PRO A 118 -0.52 11.66 -7.21
C PRO A 118 0.04 11.22 -8.57
N MET A 119 0.13 12.15 -9.54
CA MET A 119 0.75 11.89 -10.85
C MET A 119 2.23 12.31 -10.85
N THR A 120 2.98 11.85 -9.84
CA THR A 120 4.38 12.23 -9.61
C THR A 120 5.34 11.28 -10.33
N ARG A 121 6.41 11.83 -10.96
CA ARG A 121 7.47 11.08 -11.67
C ARG A 121 8.60 10.60 -10.75
N ALA A 122 8.89 11.39 -9.72
CA ALA A 122 9.62 10.92 -8.55
C ALA A 122 8.57 10.32 -7.62
N GLY A 123 8.80 9.11 -7.14
CA GLY A 123 7.74 8.46 -6.42
C GLY A 123 8.20 7.28 -5.61
N VAL A 124 7.20 6.80 -4.91
CA VAL A 124 7.26 5.74 -3.95
C VAL A 124 6.56 4.54 -4.57
N VAL A 125 7.12 3.35 -4.34
CA VAL A 125 6.37 2.11 -4.47
C VAL A 125 6.34 1.44 -3.11
N PHE A 126 5.17 0.97 -2.72
CA PHE A 126 5.00 0.06 -1.60
C PHE A 126 5.02 -1.35 -2.16
N ASN A 127 5.89 -2.18 -1.63
CA ASN A 127 5.95 -3.58 -1.95
C ASN A 127 5.49 -4.37 -0.73
N ILE A 128 4.31 -4.95 -0.80
CA ILE A 128 3.70 -5.72 0.29
C ILE A 128 3.80 -7.20 -0.05
N ASP A 129 4.57 -7.93 0.75
CA ASP A 129 4.60 -9.38 0.74
C ASP A 129 3.44 -9.89 1.61
N PHE A 130 2.39 -10.45 1.00
CA PHE A 130 1.24 -10.96 1.75
C PHE A 130 1.48 -12.35 2.35
N GLY A 131 2.68 -12.93 2.21
CA GLY A 131 3.08 -14.15 2.92
C GLY A 131 2.38 -15.45 2.48
N PHE A 132 1.42 -15.39 1.54
CA PHE A 132 0.69 -16.53 1.00
C PHE A 132 0.80 -16.61 -0.54
N GLU A 133 0.24 -17.68 -1.11
CA GLU A 133 0.31 -18.14 -2.52
C GLU A 133 0.12 -17.06 -3.61
N ASP A 134 -0.33 -15.85 -3.28
CA ASP A 134 -0.59 -14.74 -4.21
C ASP A 134 0.58 -13.75 -4.42
N GLY A 135 1.70 -13.89 -3.70
CA GLY A 135 2.95 -13.20 -4.00
C GLY A 135 3.14 -11.76 -3.50
N SER A 136 4.11 -11.06 -4.10
CA SER A 136 4.55 -9.71 -3.73
C SER A 136 3.82 -8.65 -4.55
N TRP A 137 3.17 -7.71 -3.88
CA TRP A 137 2.31 -6.72 -4.50
C TRP A 137 2.92 -5.32 -4.49
N TYR A 138 2.94 -4.68 -5.66
CA TYR A 138 3.49 -3.34 -5.85
C TYR A 138 2.38 -2.32 -6.05
N PHE A 139 2.38 -1.31 -5.18
CA PHE A 139 1.41 -0.22 -5.14
C PHE A 139 2.12 1.13 -5.27
N GLY A 140 1.54 2.06 -6.03
CA GLY A 140 2.13 3.38 -6.26
C GLY A 140 1.40 4.18 -7.33
N SER A 141 1.96 5.32 -7.73
CA SER A 141 1.34 6.08 -8.83
C SER A 141 1.41 5.30 -10.15
N PRO A 142 0.46 5.50 -11.08
CA PRO A 142 0.47 4.78 -12.37
C PRO A 142 1.75 5.00 -13.18
N LEU A 143 2.36 6.18 -13.08
CA LEU A 143 3.62 6.50 -13.76
C LEU A 143 4.81 5.76 -13.13
N VAL A 144 4.84 5.65 -11.80
CA VAL A 144 5.86 4.86 -11.08
C VAL A 144 5.68 3.39 -11.40
N LEU A 145 4.45 2.88 -11.37
CA LEU A 145 4.15 1.47 -11.65
C LEU A 145 4.46 1.08 -13.10
N GLY A 146 4.34 2.00 -14.08
CA GLY A 146 4.81 1.71 -15.43
C GLY A 146 6.32 1.46 -15.53
N ARG A 147 7.13 2.19 -14.73
CA ARG A 147 8.58 1.96 -14.64
C ARG A 147 8.91 0.69 -13.85
N VAL A 148 8.22 0.49 -12.73
CA VAL A 148 8.35 -0.73 -11.90
C VAL A 148 8.01 -1.97 -12.72
N GLY A 149 6.91 -1.97 -13.47
CA GLY A 149 6.51 -3.09 -14.31
C GLY A 149 7.55 -3.48 -15.36
N ALA A 150 8.20 -2.50 -16.00
CA ALA A 150 9.29 -2.78 -16.93
C ALA A 150 10.50 -3.44 -16.24
N ILE A 151 10.81 -3.07 -15.00
CA ILE A 151 11.87 -3.70 -14.20
C ILE A 151 11.45 -5.11 -13.77
N LEU A 152 10.22 -5.29 -13.27
CA LEU A 152 9.71 -6.60 -12.86
C LEU A 152 9.73 -7.59 -14.03
N GLN A 153 9.33 -7.17 -15.23
CA GLN A 153 9.38 -8.00 -16.43
C GLN A 153 10.79 -8.46 -16.82
N GLN A 154 11.84 -7.72 -16.45
CA GLN A 154 13.23 -8.09 -16.71
C GLN A 154 13.80 -9.07 -15.67
N HIS A 155 13.24 -9.07 -14.46
CA HIS A 155 13.83 -9.76 -13.31
C HIS A 155 12.98 -10.92 -12.77
N CYS A 156 11.69 -10.96 -13.09
CA CYS A 156 10.72 -11.93 -12.60
C CYS A 156 10.15 -12.72 -13.79
N ARG A 157 10.01 -14.02 -13.61
CA ARG A 157 9.41 -14.98 -14.53
C ARG A 157 7.88 -14.98 -14.40
N GLU A 158 7.37 -14.87 -13.19
CA GLU A 158 5.93 -14.93 -12.91
C GLU A 158 5.45 -13.56 -12.42
N PHE A 159 5.03 -12.74 -13.39
CA PHE A 159 4.65 -11.35 -13.22
C PHE A 159 3.30 -11.09 -13.91
N TRP A 160 2.36 -10.49 -13.16
CA TRP A 160 1.02 -10.17 -13.65
C TRP A 160 0.78 -8.66 -13.63
N PRO A 161 1.02 -7.96 -14.76
CA PRO A 161 0.65 -6.56 -14.87
C PRO A 161 -0.86 -6.45 -14.99
N TRP A 162 -1.45 -5.49 -14.28
CA TRP A 162 -2.81 -5.08 -14.53
C TRP A 162 -2.86 -3.61 -14.97
N VAL A 163 -3.31 -3.40 -16.21
CA VAL A 163 -3.53 -2.08 -16.78
C VAL A 163 -5.02 -1.94 -17.06
N ASP A 164 -5.64 -0.89 -16.52
CA ASP A 164 -7.01 -0.49 -16.84
C ASP A 164 -7.01 0.82 -17.64
N ALA A 165 -8.21 1.34 -17.96
CA ALA A 165 -8.37 2.58 -18.72
C ALA A 165 -7.72 3.82 -18.07
N ARG A 166 -7.39 3.75 -16.78
CA ARG A 166 -6.74 4.82 -16.03
C ARG A 166 -5.22 4.61 -15.92
N GLY A 167 -4.65 3.54 -16.50
CA GLY A 167 -3.24 3.13 -16.39
C GLY A 167 -3.00 1.90 -15.50
N TYR A 168 -1.77 1.71 -15.02
CA TYR A 168 -1.43 0.59 -14.14
C TYR A 168 -2.21 0.63 -12.82
N ALA A 169 -2.87 -0.49 -12.50
CA ALA A 169 -3.34 -0.84 -11.17
C ALA A 169 -2.19 -1.46 -10.35
N ALA A 170 -2.46 -2.14 -9.24
CA ALA A 170 -1.38 -2.82 -8.51
C ALA A 170 -0.75 -3.92 -9.39
N LEU A 171 0.55 -4.14 -9.21
CA LEU A 171 1.27 -5.20 -9.91
C LEU A 171 1.53 -6.35 -8.96
N ALA A 172 1.52 -7.59 -9.46
CA ALA A 172 1.83 -8.78 -8.67
C ALA A 172 3.00 -9.55 -9.27
N VAL A 173 3.85 -10.08 -8.40
CA VAL A 173 4.86 -11.11 -8.73
C VAL A 173 4.59 -12.31 -7.85
N HIS A 174 4.67 -13.53 -8.39
CA HIS A 174 4.38 -14.74 -7.62
C HIS A 174 5.30 -14.91 -6.40
N ALA A 175 4.75 -15.51 -5.33
CA ALA A 175 5.48 -15.72 -4.07
C ALA A 175 6.74 -16.56 -4.25
N SER A 176 6.72 -17.52 -5.17
CA SER A 176 7.84 -18.43 -5.41
C SER A 176 8.95 -17.83 -6.28
N ASP A 177 8.75 -16.66 -6.89
CA ASP A 177 9.74 -16.07 -7.79
C ASP A 177 10.82 -15.30 -7.00
N PRO A 178 12.05 -15.82 -6.86
CA PRO A 178 13.09 -15.12 -6.10
C PRO A 178 13.57 -13.81 -6.79
N GLY A 179 13.10 -13.55 -8.01
CA GLY A 179 13.39 -12.38 -8.82
C GLY A 179 12.96 -11.06 -8.17
N TRP A 180 11.88 -11.06 -7.37
CA TRP A 180 11.32 -9.82 -6.81
C TRP A 180 12.34 -9.05 -5.93
N ARG A 181 13.17 -9.76 -5.14
CA ARG A 181 14.22 -9.11 -4.33
C ARG A 181 15.30 -8.44 -5.18
N ARG A 182 15.62 -9.01 -6.35
CA ARG A 182 16.54 -8.38 -7.33
C ARG A 182 15.86 -7.20 -8.02
N ALA A 183 14.57 -7.34 -8.34
CA ALA A 183 13.77 -6.26 -8.90
C ALA A 183 13.70 -5.06 -7.95
N ASN A 184 13.50 -5.26 -6.64
CA ASN A 184 13.48 -4.15 -5.66
C ASN A 184 14.78 -3.35 -5.67
N ARG A 185 15.93 -4.03 -5.68
CA ARG A 185 17.23 -3.36 -5.80
C ARG A 185 17.37 -2.56 -7.10
N ALA A 186 16.87 -3.10 -8.22
CA ALA A 186 16.86 -2.40 -9.50
C ALA A 186 15.89 -1.20 -9.51
N ILE A 187 14.73 -1.33 -8.86
CA ILE A 187 13.75 -0.24 -8.67
C ILE A 187 14.40 0.90 -7.87
N GLU A 188 15.05 0.59 -6.75
CA GLU A 188 15.78 1.57 -5.93
C GLU A 188 16.92 2.24 -6.72
N ALA A 189 17.70 1.45 -7.47
CA ALA A 189 18.76 1.98 -8.32
C ALA A 189 18.23 2.92 -9.42
N SER A 190 16.96 2.78 -9.81
CA SER A 190 16.29 3.69 -10.76
C SER A 190 15.80 5.01 -10.12
N GLY A 191 16.03 5.20 -8.81
CA GLY A 191 15.65 6.38 -8.05
C GLY A 191 14.20 6.38 -7.54
N ILE A 192 13.53 5.23 -7.54
CA ILE A 192 12.21 5.04 -6.93
C ILE A 192 12.42 4.55 -5.50
N ALA A 193 11.78 5.17 -4.52
CA ALA A 193 11.87 4.68 -3.14
C ALA A 193 10.97 3.45 -2.97
N VAL A 194 11.50 2.37 -2.41
CA VAL A 194 10.74 1.15 -2.12
C VAL A 194 10.44 1.11 -0.62
N TYR A 195 9.17 0.94 -0.26
CA TYR A 195 8.76 0.59 1.09
C TYR A 195 8.34 -0.87 1.10
N ASP A 196 9.25 -1.72 1.56
CA ASP A 196 8.99 -3.14 1.77
C ASP A 196 8.24 -3.34 3.09
N ASP A 197 7.14 -4.09 3.03
CA ASP A 197 6.37 -4.52 4.20
C ASP A 197 5.94 -5.98 4.03
N VAL A 198 5.69 -6.66 5.15
CA VAL A 198 5.21 -8.05 5.15
C VAL A 198 3.87 -8.07 5.87
N PHE A 199 2.80 -8.34 5.13
CA PHE A 199 1.49 -8.54 5.72
C PHE A 199 1.38 -9.99 6.20
N ARG A 200 1.29 -10.17 7.52
CA ARG A 200 0.96 -11.47 8.11
C ARG A 200 -0.47 -11.34 8.65
N PRO A 201 -1.50 -11.94 8.01
CA PRO A 201 -2.79 -12.05 8.67
C PRO A 201 -2.54 -12.79 9.98
N VAL A 202 -3.01 -12.19 11.08
CA VAL A 202 -3.04 -12.87 12.37
C VAL A 202 -3.90 -14.11 12.17
N GLU A 203 -3.33 -15.30 12.39
CA GLU A 203 -4.18 -16.49 12.53
C GLU A 203 -5.10 -16.21 13.72
N ASP A 204 -6.40 -16.09 13.47
CA ASP A 204 -7.40 -16.03 14.53
C ASP A 204 -7.24 -17.34 15.34
N GLY A 205 -6.56 -17.24 16.49
CA GLY A 205 -6.42 -18.32 17.46
C GLY A 205 -7.68 -18.54 18.27
#